data_AF-A0A1V6SWF1-F1
#
_entry.id   AF-A0A1V6SWF1-F1
#
_cell.length_a   1.000
_cell.length_b   1.000
_cell.length_c   1.000
_cell.angle_alpha   90.00
_cell.angle_beta   90.00
_cell.angle_gamma   90.00
#
_symmetry.space_group_name_H-M   'P 1'
#
loop_
_entity.id
_entity.type
_entity.pdbx_description
1 polymer ?
#
loop_
_entity_poly.entity_id
_entity_poly.type
_entity_poly.pdbx_seq_one_letter_code
_entity_poly.pdbx_strand_id
1 'polypeptide(L)'
;MKAIFSTEFASADELVSQHIDVPGPMPPSWWMHWRERGQFFDDDGRPKEGRYVWPGIEEAFEEAAIIDLMRRMFAFRPEERPIIQEVLQSDWMVKWALPELERSSQME
;
A
#
# COMPACT_ATOMS: atom_id res chain seq x y z
N MET A 1 2.46 -14.43 -0.27
CA MET A 1 2.30 -12.99 -0.60
C MET A 1 1.20 -12.85 -1.63
N LYS A 2 0.15 -12.07 -1.32
CA LYS A 2 -0.87 -11.70 -2.32
C LYS A 2 -0.42 -10.41 -3.01
N ALA A 3 -0.84 -10.22 -4.25
CA ALA A 3 -0.61 -8.96 -4.93
C ALA A 3 -1.37 -7.82 -4.22
N ILE A 4 -0.72 -6.66 -4.09
CA ILE A 4 -1.28 -5.45 -3.46
C ILE A 4 -1.86 -4.49 -4.49
N PHE A 5 -1.48 -4.56 -5.76
CA PHE A 5 -2.08 -3.77 -6.85
C PHE A 5 -1.78 -4.41 -8.19
N SER A 6 -2.50 -4.02 -9.24
CA SER A 6 -2.19 -4.35 -10.63
C SER A 6 -2.29 -3.12 -11.52
N THR A 7 -1.27 -2.95 -12.36
CA THR A 7 -1.24 -1.95 -13.43
C THR A 7 -1.72 -2.49 -14.77
N GLU A 8 -2.11 -3.77 -14.83
CA GLU A 8 -2.64 -4.35 -16.07
C GLU A 8 -4.00 -3.72 -16.39
N PHE A 9 -4.03 -2.93 -17.46
CA PHE A 9 -5.24 -2.31 -18.02
C PHE A 9 -5.96 -1.29 -17.13
N ALA A 10 -5.30 -0.75 -16.11
CA ALA A 10 -5.90 0.22 -15.20
C ALA A 10 -5.74 1.67 -15.71
N SER A 11 -6.84 2.40 -15.75
CA SER A 11 -6.86 3.87 -15.80
C SER A 11 -6.26 4.48 -14.52
N ALA A 12 -5.93 5.78 -14.56
CA ALA A 12 -5.43 6.49 -13.38
C ALA A 12 -6.44 6.44 -12.22
N ASP A 13 -7.74 6.56 -12.51
CA ASP A 13 -8.80 6.50 -11.51
C ASP A 13 -8.98 5.10 -10.92
N GLU A 14 -8.84 4.05 -11.75
CA GLU A 14 -8.79 2.67 -11.24
C GLU A 14 -7.61 2.48 -10.29
N LEU A 15 -6.42 2.94 -10.66
CA LEU A 15 -5.24 2.87 -9.77
C LEU A 15 -5.45 3.61 -8.45
N VAL A 16 -6.08 4.79 -8.47
CA VAL A 16 -6.44 5.51 -7.24
C VAL A 16 -7.40 4.70 -6.39
N SER A 17 -8.38 4.01 -7.00
CA SER A 17 -9.30 3.13 -6.27
C SER A 17 -8.57 1.95 -5.61
N GLN A 18 -7.62 1.32 -6.32
CA GLN A 18 -6.82 0.21 -5.79
C GLN A 18 -5.91 0.68 -4.64
N HIS A 19 -5.32 1.87 -4.78
CA HIS A 19 -4.51 2.48 -3.73
C HIS A 19 -5.35 2.88 -2.50
N ILE A 20 -6.67 2.95 -2.58
CA ILE A 20 -7.52 3.17 -1.40
C ILE A 20 -7.86 1.84 -0.71
N ASP A 21 -8.05 0.78 -1.49
CA ASP A 21 -8.40 -0.54 -0.94
C ASP A 21 -7.30 -1.11 -0.02
N VAL A 22 -6.03 -0.80 -0.30
CA VAL A 22 -4.87 -1.44 0.34
C VAL A 22 -4.43 -0.74 1.65
N PRO A 23 -3.97 0.52 1.64
CA PRO A 23 -3.64 1.29 2.84
C PRO A 23 -4.86 1.89 3.54
N GLY A 24 -6.02 1.93 2.89
CA GLY A 24 -7.24 2.53 3.42
C GLY A 24 -7.53 3.94 2.88
N PRO A 25 -8.44 4.69 3.54
CA PRO A 25 -9.00 5.93 3.01
C PRO A 25 -7.92 7.01 2.83
N MET A 26 -7.99 7.69 1.69
CA MET A 26 -7.13 8.83 1.41
C MET A 26 -7.52 10.07 2.23
N PRO A 27 -6.66 11.11 2.30
CA PRO A 27 -6.99 12.36 2.97
C PRO A 27 -8.32 12.95 2.47
N PRO A 28 -9.24 13.41 3.34
CA PRO A 28 -10.57 13.89 2.93
C PRO A 28 -10.53 14.99 1.87
N SER A 29 -9.52 15.87 1.95
CA SER A 29 -9.31 16.91 0.92
C SER A 29 -9.11 16.30 -0.47
N TRP A 30 -8.34 15.22 -0.61
CA TRP A 30 -8.09 14.58 -1.91
C TRP A 30 -9.32 13.83 -2.39
N TRP A 31 -9.99 13.12 -1.48
CA TRP A 31 -11.25 12.42 -1.74
C TRP A 31 -12.29 13.35 -2.39
N MET A 32 -12.48 14.55 -1.83
CA MET A 32 -13.45 15.52 -2.35
C MET A 32 -13.12 16.04 -3.76
N HIS A 33 -11.83 16.12 -4.10
CA HIS A 33 -11.37 16.59 -5.42
C HIS A 33 -11.39 15.50 -6.49
N TRP A 34 -11.39 14.22 -6.10
CA TRP A 34 -11.47 13.12 -7.04
C TRP A 34 -12.88 13.00 -7.63
N ARG A 35 -13.05 13.44 -8.88
CA ARG A 35 -14.36 13.51 -9.57
C ARG A 35 -14.92 12.14 -9.90
N GLU A 36 -14.06 11.21 -10.31
CA GLU A 36 -14.48 9.88 -10.74
C GLU A 36 -14.68 8.89 -9.59
N ARG A 37 -14.49 9.31 -8.33
CA ARG A 37 -14.69 8.45 -7.14
C ARG A 37 -16.04 7.74 -7.14
N GLY A 38 -17.07 8.39 -7.66
CA GLY A 38 -18.43 7.87 -7.76
C GLY A 38 -18.56 6.68 -8.70
N GLN A 39 -17.55 6.36 -9.51
CA GLN A 39 -17.51 5.11 -10.28
C GLN A 39 -17.14 3.90 -9.39
N PHE A 40 -16.41 4.12 -8.29
CA PHE A 40 -15.78 3.07 -7.50
C PHE A 40 -16.35 2.92 -6.09
N PHE A 41 -16.91 3.99 -5.54
CA PHE A 41 -17.39 4.07 -4.16
C PHE A 41 -18.78 4.71 -4.09
N ASP A 42 -19.53 4.37 -3.05
CA ASP A 42 -20.80 5.02 -2.70
C ASP A 42 -20.60 6.32 -1.89
N ASP A 43 -21.71 6.97 -1.53
CA ASP A 43 -21.67 8.23 -0.78
C ASP A 43 -21.10 8.08 0.65
N ASP A 44 -21.10 6.86 1.21
CA ASP A 44 -20.48 6.53 2.49
C ASP A 44 -18.99 6.16 2.34
N GLY A 45 -18.45 6.17 1.11
CA GLY A 45 -17.07 5.79 0.81
C GLY A 45 -16.82 4.28 0.80
N ARG A 46 -17.86 3.45 0.78
CA ARG A 46 -17.74 2.00 0.65
C ARG A 46 -17.59 1.61 -0.83
N PRO A 47 -16.84 0.54 -1.16
CA PRO A 47 -16.75 0.06 -2.53
C PRO A 47 -18.14 -0.30 -3.09
N LYS A 48 -18.39 0.07 -4.35
CA LYS A 48 -19.65 -0.28 -5.02
C LYS A 48 -19.81 -1.79 -5.20
N GLU A 49 -21.07 -2.25 -5.18
CA GLU A 49 -21.41 -3.64 -5.46
C GLU A 49 -20.89 -4.07 -6.84
N GLY A 50 -20.32 -5.29 -6.91
CA GLY A 50 -19.75 -5.85 -8.15
C GLY A 50 -18.34 -5.36 -8.48
N ARG A 51 -17.80 -4.37 -7.76
CA ARG A 51 -16.38 -3.99 -7.88
C ARG A 51 -15.49 -5.00 -7.17
N TYR A 52 -14.39 -5.39 -7.81
CA TYR A 52 -13.32 -6.13 -7.14
C TYR A 52 -12.59 -5.21 -6.14
N VAL A 53 -12.55 -5.61 -4.88
CA VAL A 53 -11.86 -4.91 -3.80
C VAL A 53 -10.55 -5.61 -3.54
N TRP A 54 -9.44 -4.89 -3.61
CA TRP A 54 -8.13 -5.46 -3.32
C TRP A 54 -8.02 -5.84 -1.84
N PRO A 55 -7.28 -6.93 -1.52
CA PRO A 55 -7.01 -7.25 -0.13
C PRO A 55 -6.32 -6.08 0.56
N GLY A 56 -6.80 -5.72 1.75
CA GLY A 56 -6.13 -4.75 2.60
C GLY A 56 -4.70 -5.17 2.90
N ILE A 57 -3.87 -4.21 3.31
CA ILE A 57 -2.45 -4.46 3.59
C ILE A 57 -2.23 -5.56 4.64
N GLU A 58 -3.18 -5.78 5.54
CA GLU A 58 -3.19 -6.83 6.56
C GLU A 58 -3.40 -8.23 5.98
N GLU A 59 -4.10 -8.34 4.85
CA GLU A 59 -4.32 -9.60 4.16
C GLU A 59 -3.22 -9.93 3.14
N ALA A 60 -2.46 -8.91 2.72
CA ALA A 60 -1.40 -9.05 1.74
C ALA A 60 -0.12 -9.67 2.30
N PHE A 61 0.14 -9.42 3.59
CA PHE A 61 1.33 -9.85 4.31
C PHE A 61 0.97 -10.56 5.62
N GLU A 62 1.84 -11.47 6.06
CA GLU A 62 1.62 -12.25 7.29
C GLU A 62 2.26 -11.59 8.53
N GLU A 63 3.33 -10.81 8.33
CA GLU A 63 4.16 -10.29 9.40
C GLU A 63 3.85 -8.82 9.72
N ALA A 64 3.61 -8.51 10.99
CA ALA A 64 3.27 -7.16 11.44
C ALA A 64 4.35 -6.12 11.11
N ALA A 65 5.63 -6.53 11.14
CA ALA A 65 6.75 -5.63 10.87
C ALA A 65 6.80 -5.13 9.41
N ILE A 66 6.46 -5.99 8.44
CA ILE A 66 6.40 -5.56 7.03
C ILE A 66 5.13 -4.78 6.75
N ILE A 67 4.01 -5.12 7.38
CA ILE A 67 2.76 -4.36 7.28
C ILE A 67 2.98 -2.92 7.76
N ASP A 68 3.63 -2.75 8.92
CA ASP A 68 3.98 -1.42 9.45
C ASP A 68 4.84 -0.61 8.47
N LEU A 69 5.91 -1.24 7.95
CA LEU A 69 6.80 -0.59 7.00
C LEU A 69 6.05 -0.18 5.72
N MET A 70 5.26 -1.08 5.14
CA MET A 70 4.51 -0.83 3.91
C MET A 70 3.44 0.25 4.10
N ARG A 71 2.75 0.30 5.26
CA ARG A 71 1.80 1.38 5.57
C ARG A 71 2.48 2.75 5.56
N ARG A 72 3.68 2.86 6.16
CA ARG A 72 4.45 4.11 6.15
C ARG A 72 4.96 4.46 4.76
N MET A 73 5.41 3.48 3.98
CA MET A 73 5.89 3.71 2.61
C MET A 73 4.77 4.10 1.64
N PHE A 74 3.54 3.63 1.84
CA PHE A 74 2.37 3.94 1.01
C PHE A 74 1.54 5.13 1.52
N ALA A 75 2.04 5.90 2.48
CA ALA A 75 1.40 7.13 2.92
C ALA A 75 1.10 8.04 1.72
N PHE A 76 -0.11 8.60 1.69
CA PHE A 76 -0.59 9.42 0.58
C PHE A 76 0.28 10.67 0.41
N ARG A 77 0.63 11.33 1.51
CA ARG A 77 1.48 12.51 1.48
C ARG A 77 2.95 12.08 1.42
N PRO A 78 3.73 12.60 0.46
CA PRO A 78 5.16 12.30 0.38
C PRO A 78 5.91 12.66 1.67
N GLU A 79 5.49 13.73 2.35
CA GLU A 79 6.13 14.21 3.58
C GLU A 79 5.89 13.30 4.79
N GLU A 80 4.90 12.40 4.71
CA GLU A 80 4.61 11.40 5.75
C GLU A 80 5.39 10.09 5.51
N ARG A 81 6.09 9.96 4.38
CA ARG A 81 6.85 8.76 4.04
C ARG A 81 8.23 8.78 4.70
N PRO A 82 8.74 7.62 5.12
CA PRO A 82 10.07 7.53 5.70
C PRO A 82 11.14 7.80 4.64
N ILE A 83 12.24 8.42 5.07
CA ILE A 83 13.44 8.50 4.23
C ILE A 83 14.15 7.15 4.19
N ILE A 84 15.08 6.97 3.23
CA ILE A 84 15.79 5.71 3.05
C ILE A 84 16.50 5.23 4.33
N GLN A 85 17.04 6.16 5.13
CA GLN A 85 17.70 5.82 6.40
C GLN A 85 16.72 5.17 7.39
N GLU A 86 15.51 5.70 7.50
CA GLU A 86 14.45 5.17 8.39
C GLU A 86 13.88 3.86 7.87
N VAL A 87 13.81 3.67 6.54
CA VAL A 87 13.44 2.39 5.92
C VAL A 87 14.45 1.32 6.32
N LEU A 88 15.75 1.58 6.10
CA LEU A 88 16.84 0.64 6.42
C LEU A 88 16.91 0.29 7.91
N GLN A 89 16.49 1.21 8.78
CA GLN A 89 16.45 1.02 10.22
C GLN A 89 15.14 0.40 10.75
N SER A 90 14.16 0.14 9.87
CA SER A 90 12.90 -0.46 10.29
C SER A 90 13.08 -1.89 10.83
N ASP A 91 12.19 -2.29 11.72
CA ASP A 91 12.16 -3.63 12.31
C ASP A 91 12.26 -4.74 11.26
N TRP A 92 11.50 -4.61 10.16
CA TRP A 92 11.51 -5.62 9.10
C TRP A 92 12.89 -5.72 8.41
N MET A 93 13.49 -4.57 8.09
CA MET A 93 14.79 -4.54 7.42
C MET A 93 15.90 -5.13 8.31
N VAL A 94 15.95 -4.72 9.58
CA VAL A 94 17.02 -5.12 10.50
C VAL A 94 16.92 -6.58 10.91
N LYS A 95 15.72 -7.11 11.16
CA LYS A 95 15.55 -8.47 11.69
C LYS A 95 15.48 -9.54 10.61
N TRP A 96 14.99 -9.22 9.41
CA TRP A 96 14.80 -10.21 8.34
C TRP A 96 15.54 -9.88 7.05
N ALA A 97 15.34 -8.68 6.47
CA ALA A 97 15.81 -8.42 5.11
C ALA A 97 17.35 -8.30 4.99
N LEU A 98 17.98 -7.48 5.83
CA LEU A 98 19.44 -7.27 5.80
C LEU A 98 20.22 -8.55 6.17
N PRO A 99 19.86 -9.31 7.22
CA PRO A 99 20.52 -10.58 7.51
C PRO A 99 20.41 -11.61 6.37
N GLU A 100 19.28 -11.64 5.66
CA GLU A 100 19.11 -12.55 4.52
C GLU A 100 19.97 -12.12 3.31
N LEU A 101 20.04 -10.82 3.05
CA LEU A 101 20.90 -10.26 2.01
C LEU A 101 22.37 -10.60 2.27
N GLU A 102 22.87 -10.36 3.49
CA GLU A 102 24.25 -10.67 3.88
C GLU A 102 24.57 -12.15 3.72
N ARG A 103 23.65 -13.04 4.14
CA ARG A 103 23.82 -14.48 3.99
C ARG A 103 23.90 -14.89 2.53
N SER A 104 23.03 -14.32 1.69
CA SER A 104 23.00 -14.63 0.25
C SER A 104 24.27 -14.18 -0.45
N SER A 105 24.81 -13.00 -0.11
CA SER A 105 26.06 -12.48 -0.67
C SER A 105 27.31 -13.26 -0.23
N GLN A 106 27.25 -14.03 0.85
CA GLN A 106 28.34 -14.93 1.28
C GLN A 106 28.29 -16.30 0.59
N MET A 107 27.21 -16.60 -0.14
CA MET A 107 27.01 -17.85 -0.88
C MET A 107 27.32 -17.73 -2.38
N GLU A 108 27.64 -16.52 -2.85
CA GLU A 108 28.12 -16.18 -4.21
C GLU A 108 29.65 -16.09 -4.25
#